data_AF-A0A7C4U497-F1
#
_entry.id   AF-A0A7C4U497-F1
#
_cell.length_a   1.000
_cell.length_b   1.000
_cell.length_c   1.000
_cell.angle_alpha   90.00
_cell.angle_beta   90.00
_cell.angle_gamma   90.00
#
_symmetry.space_group_name_H-M   'P 1'
#
loop_
_entity.id
_entity.type
_entity.pdbx_description
1 polymer ?
#
loop_
_entity_poly.entity_id
_entity_poly.type
_entity_poly.pdbx_seq_one_letter_code
_entity_poly.pdbx_strand_id
1 'polypeptide(L)' 'TDWMSEEGKRKLKEYGIAPPNPKQQVCNDKLFAADEAVQCPHCNSWHTHRVSEFGSTACKALYQCDDCKEPFDYFKCH' A
#
# COMPACT_ATOMS: atom_id res chain seq x y z
N THR A 1 -7.00 16.56 1.45
CA THR A 1 -7.27 16.85 0.03
C THR A 1 -7.94 15.64 -0.58
N ASP A 2 -9.09 15.88 -1.23
CA ASP A 2 -10.01 14.88 -1.78
C ASP A 2 -9.50 14.39 -3.15
N TRP A 3 -8.32 13.76 -3.16
CA TRP A 3 -7.50 13.66 -4.38
C TRP A 3 -7.59 12.35 -5.16
N MET A 4 -8.53 11.46 -4.81
CA MET A 4 -8.72 10.21 -5.55
C MET A 4 -10.20 9.83 -5.61
N SER A 5 -10.73 9.76 -6.82
CA SER A 5 -12.08 9.24 -7.06
C SER A 5 -12.16 7.76 -6.66
N GLU A 6 -13.33 7.31 -6.22
CA GLU A 6 -13.59 5.90 -5.92
C GLU A 6 -13.28 4.97 -7.12
N GLU A 7 -13.47 5.48 -8.34
CA GLU A 7 -13.09 4.78 -9.56
C GLU A 7 -11.56 4.56 -9.65
N GLY A 8 -10.76 5.56 -9.28
CA GLY A 8 -9.30 5.44 -9.23
C GLY A 8 -8.86 4.37 -8.23
N LYS A 9 -9.48 4.32 -7.05
CA LYS A 9 -9.20 3.26 -6.05
C LYS A 9 -9.54 1.87 -6.56
N ARG A 10 -10.65 1.72 -7.29
CA ARG A 10 -11.06 0.44 -7.89
C ARG A 10 -10.08 -0.03 -8.95
N LYS A 11 -9.68 0.86 -9.87
CA LYS A 11 -8.69 0.54 -10.91
C LYS A 11 -7.37 0.10 -10.29
N LEU A 12 -6.87 0.79 -9.26
CA LEU A 12 -5.65 0.38 -8.58
C LEU A 12 -5.74 -1.04 -8.02
N LYS A 13 -6.85 -1.39 -7.37
CA LYS A 13 -7.08 -2.76 -6.88
C LYS A 13 -7.13 -3.79 -8.01
N GLU A 14 -7.79 -3.48 -9.13
CA GLU A 14 -7.83 -4.36 -10.32
C GLU A 14 -6.42 -4.60 -10.89
N TYR A 15 -5.53 -3.61 -10.79
CA TYR A 15 -4.12 -3.72 -11.17
C TYR A 15 -3.22 -4.32 -10.06
N GLY A 16 -3.78 -4.75 -8.92
CA GLY A 16 -3.01 -5.33 -7.81
C GLY A 16 -2.22 -4.31 -6.99
N ILE A 17 -2.55 -3.02 -7.10
CA ILE A 17 -1.91 -1.93 -6.34
C ILE A 17 -2.82 -1.54 -5.17
N ALA A 18 -2.27 -1.56 -3.96
CA ALA A 18 -2.99 -1.12 -2.77
C ALA A 18 -3.23 0.41 -2.82
N PRO A 19 -4.50 0.88 -2.76
CA PRO A 19 -4.79 2.31 -2.74
C PRO A 19 -4.36 2.95 -1.41
N PRO A 20 -3.90 4.22 -1.41
CA PRO A 20 -3.51 4.90 -0.18
C PRO A 20 -4.72 5.08 0.74
N ASN A 21 -4.51 4.86 2.03
CA ASN A 21 -5.57 4.83 3.03
C ASN A 21 -5.91 6.26 3.46
N PRO A 22 -7.20 6.66 3.60
CA PRO A 22 -7.56 8.01 4.07
C PRO A 22 -6.98 8.37 5.44
N LYS A 23 -6.63 7.38 6.28
CA LYS A 23 -5.92 7.60 7.56
C LYS A 23 -4.44 7.97 7.41
N GLN A 24 -3.85 7.78 6.24
CA GLN A 24 -2.48 8.19 5.88
C GLN A 24 -2.43 9.60 5.29
N GLN A 25 -3.48 10.42 5.50
CA GLN A 25 -3.47 11.84 5.12
C GLN A 25 -2.33 12.66 5.75
N VAL A 26 -1.67 12.12 6.78
CA VAL A 26 -0.46 12.70 7.35
C VAL A 26 0.72 11.82 6.94
N CYS A 27 1.34 12.18 5.82
CA CYS A 27 2.71 11.77 5.50
C CYS A 27 3.59 12.31 6.62
N ASN A 28 3.88 11.52 7.65
CA ASN A 28 4.87 11.91 8.64
C ASN A 28 6.24 11.63 8.01
N ASP A 29 7.11 12.65 7.94
CA ASP A 29 8.49 12.57 7.45
C ASP A 29 9.36 11.56 8.22
N LYS A 30 8.81 10.90 9.24
CA LYS A 30 9.29 9.59 9.67
C LYS A 30 9.10 8.60 8.52
N LEU A 31 10.03 8.63 7.57
CA LEU A 31 10.23 7.78 6.39
C LEU A 31 10.05 6.26 6.60
N PHE A 32 9.79 5.80 7.83
CA PHE A 32 9.97 4.44 8.27
C PHE A 32 9.03 4.12 9.44
N ALA A 33 7.74 4.44 9.34
CA ALA A 33 6.78 3.84 10.26
C ALA A 33 6.78 2.32 10.00
N ALA A 34 7.55 1.57 10.79
CA ALA A 34 7.64 0.11 10.72
C ALA A 34 6.27 -0.59 10.85
N ASP A 35 5.27 0.15 11.35
CA ASP A 35 3.89 -0.29 11.57
C ASP A 35 2.90 0.29 10.54
N GLU A 36 3.35 0.56 9.30
CA GLU A 36 2.42 0.93 8.23
C GLU A 36 1.54 -0.27 7.88
N ALA A 37 0.37 -0.35 8.52
CA ALA A 37 -0.62 -1.39 8.27
C ALA A 37 -1.25 -1.17 6.88
N VAL A 38 -0.71 -1.85 5.87
CA VAL A 38 -1.24 -1.81 4.49
C VAL A 38 -2.23 -2.97 4.28
N GLN A 39 -3.40 -2.65 3.74
CA GLN A 39 -4.41 -3.66 3.44
C GLN A 39 -4.04 -4.41 2.15
N CYS A 40 -4.04 -5.74 2.20
CA CYS A 40 -3.84 -6.58 1.04
C CYS A 40 -4.97 -6.37 0.01
N PRO A 41 -4.65 -6.06 -1.27
CA PRO A 41 -5.67 -5.86 -2.30
C PRO A 41 -6.37 -7.16 -2.73
N HIS A 42 -5.79 -8.33 -2.43
CA HIS A 42 -6.31 -9.64 -2.84
C HIS A 42 -7.32 -10.23 -1.84
N CYS A 43 -6.99 -10.19 -0.55
CA CYS A 43 -7.82 -10.82 0.50
C CYS A 43 -8.41 -9.82 1.50
N ASN A 44 -8.08 -8.52 1.40
CA ASN A 44 -8.46 -7.46 2.33
C ASN A 44 -7.92 -7.64 3.77
N SER A 45 -6.95 -8.54 3.99
CA SER A 45 -6.27 -8.67 5.28
C SER A 45 -5.35 -7.48 5.56
N TRP A 46 -5.19 -7.16 6.84
CA TRP A 46 -4.21 -6.19 7.35
C TRP A 46 -2.92 -6.85 7.83
N HIS A 47 -2.86 -8.18 7.79
CA HIS A 47 -1.69 -8.96 8.17
C HIS A 47 -0.73 -9.01 6.99
N THR A 48 -0.01 -7.91 6.81
CA THR A 48 0.97 -7.73 5.74
C THR A 48 2.26 -7.20 6.34
N HIS A 49 3.39 -7.59 5.74
CA HIS A 49 4.70 -7.07 6.10
C HIS A 49 5.43 -6.56 4.86
N ARG A 50 6.31 -5.59 5.08
CA ARG A 50 7.14 -5.03 4.02
C ARG A 50 8.32 -5.97 3.74
N VAL A 51 8.44 -6.40 2.50
CA VAL A 51 9.51 -7.28 2.03
C VAL A 51 10.70 -6.47 1.52
N SER A 52 10.44 -5.36 0.81
CA SER A 52 11.48 -4.48 0.26
C SER A 52 11.03 -3.02 0.27
N GLU A 53 11.98 -2.12 0.54
CA GLU A 53 11.78 -0.67 0.41
C GLU A 53 11.52 -0.22 -1.02
N PHE A 54 11.96 -1.02 -1.99
CA PHE A 54 11.85 -0.72 -3.41
C PHE A 54 11.16 -1.91 -4.11
N GLY A 55 9.97 -1.64 -4.65
CA GLY A 55 9.20 -2.57 -5.47
C GLY A 55 9.51 -2.37 -6.95
N SER A 56 8.48 -2.35 -7.80
CA SER A 56 8.66 -2.13 -9.25
C SER A 56 9.21 -0.75 -9.63
N THR A 57 9.11 0.24 -8.74
CA THR A 57 9.67 1.59 -8.91
C THR A 57 10.20 2.14 -7.58
N ALA A 58 11.04 3.16 -7.62
CA ALA A 58 11.60 3.79 -6.40
C ALA A 58 10.53 4.38 -5.48
N CYS A 59 9.39 4.81 -6.04
CA CYS A 59 8.24 5.32 -5.30
C CYS A 59 7.31 4.22 -4.75
N LYS A 60 7.57 2.94 -5.04
CA LYS A 60 6.80 1.81 -4.53
C LYS A 60 7.63 0.97 -3.55
N ALA A 61 6.98 0.46 -2.51
CA ALA A 61 7.49 -0.59 -1.64
C ALA A 61 6.80 -1.91 -1.97
N LEU A 62 7.53 -3.00 -1.78
CA LEU A 62 6.99 -4.35 -1.96
C LEU A 62 6.50 -4.88 -0.61
N TYR A 63 5.23 -5.27 -0.55
CA TYR A 63 4.61 -5.91 0.61
C TYR A 63 4.22 -7.34 0.27
N GLN A 64 4.11 -8.18 1.29
CA GLN A 64 3.53 -9.52 1.20
C GLN A 64 2.50 -9.69 2.30
N CYS A 65 1.36 -10.31 1.96
CA CYS A 65 0.36 -10.68 2.94
C CYS A 65 0.69 -12.03 3.55
N ASP A 66 0.64 -12.15 4.88
CA ASP A 66 0.91 -13.42 5.56
C ASP A 66 -0.26 -14.40 5.51
N ASP A 67 -1.48 -13.89 5.27
CA ASP A 67 -2.70 -14.71 5.21
C ASP A 67 -2.88 -15.37 3.83
N CYS A 68 -2.77 -14.61 2.74
CA CYS A 68 -2.90 -15.16 1.37
C CYS A 68 -1.56 -15.42 0.68
N LYS A 69 -0.43 -15.00 1.26
CA LYS A 69 0.94 -15.15 0.73
C LYS A 69 1.23 -14.44 -0.59
N GLU A 70 0.29 -13.65 -1.10
CA GLU A 70 0.45 -12.88 -2.32
C GLU A 70 1.27 -11.60 -2.08
N PRO A 71 2.31 -11.34 -2.91
CA PRO A 71 3.04 -10.08 -2.90
C PRO A 71 2.30 -8.99 -3.67
N PHE A 72 2.44 -7.73 -3.26
CA PHE A 72 1.82 -6.58 -3.93
C PHE A 72 2.64 -5.30 -3.76
N ASP A 73 2.48 -4.38 -4.71
CA ASP A 73 3.10 -3.06 -4.67
C ASP A 73 2.24 -2.05 -3.90
N TYR A 74 2.90 -1.23 -3.07
CA TYR A 74 2.30 -0.12 -2.35
C TYR A 74 3.06 1.17 -2.63
N PHE A 75 2.34 2.26 -2.94
CA PHE A 75 2.97 3.56 -3.17
C PHE A 75 3.36 4.22 -1.84
N LYS A 76 4.65 4.52 -1.69
CA LYS A 76 5.17 5.25 -0.53
C LYS A 76 4.78 6.72 -0.63
N CYS A 77 4.51 7.33 0.52
CA CYS A 77 4.43 8.79 0.64
C CYS A 77 5.81 9.43 0.40
N HIS A 78 5.82 10.58 -0.29
CA HIS A 78 6.97 11.47 -0.45
C HIS A 78 6.55 12.89 -0.09
#